data_AF-A0A5E4JB97-F1
#
_entry.id   AF-A0A5E4JB97-F1
#
_cell.length_a   1.000
_cell.length_b   1.000
_cell.length_c   1.000
_cell.angle_alpha   90.00
_cell.angle_beta   90.00
_cell.angle_gamma   90.00
#
_symmetry.space_group_name_H-M   'P 1'
#
loop_
_entity.id
_entity.type
_entity.pdbx_description
1 polymer ?
#
loop_
_entity_poly.entity_id
_entity_poly.type
_entity_poly.pdbx_seq_one_letter_code
_entity_poly.pdbx_strand_id
1 'polypeptide(L)'
;MRNRIPPDELKKVIEWCEKRKLEEGRAPLIEMNPFKDMEWLRNKTVIQIDRPRESSDQNGVLYDSTLRALFEWVNGVWKRIE
;
A
#
# COMPACT_ATOMS: atom_id res chain seq x y z
N MET A 1 -8.61 -1.07 20.70
CA MET A 1 -7.13 -1.19 20.72
C MET A 1 -6.61 -0.58 19.43
N ARG A 2 -5.69 0.40 19.48
CA ARG A 2 -5.00 0.90 18.28
C ARG A 2 -3.95 -0.16 17.92
N ASN A 3 -4.23 -1.02 16.94
CA ASN A 3 -3.16 -1.79 16.30
C ASN A 3 -2.24 -0.77 15.62
N ARG A 4 -1.15 -0.42 16.30
CA ARG A 4 -0.06 0.33 15.69
C ARG A 4 0.62 -0.63 14.73
N ILE A 5 0.57 -0.32 13.45
CA ILE A 5 1.33 -1.04 12.45
C ILE A 5 2.82 -0.92 12.82
N PRO A 6 3.58 -2.02 12.88
CA PRO A 6 4.99 -1.98 13.22
C PRO A 6 5.76 -1.08 12.23
N PRO A 7 6.56 -0.10 12.71
CA PRO A 7 7.30 0.80 11.81
C PRO A 7 8.21 0.07 10.82
N ASP A 8 8.81 -1.06 11.24
CA ASP A 8 9.70 -1.85 10.39
C ASP A 8 8.96 -2.54 9.23
N GLU A 9 7.75 -3.03 9.49
CA GLU A 9 6.91 -3.62 8.43
C GLU A 9 6.49 -2.56 7.42
N LEU A 10 6.13 -1.39 7.91
CA LEU A 10 5.68 -0.28 7.09
C LEU A 10 6.79 0.23 6.16
N LYS A 11 7.98 0.42 6.73
CA LYS A 11 9.19 0.75 5.98
C LYS A 11 9.49 -0.29 4.91
N LYS A 12 9.41 -1.58 5.25
CA LYS A 12 9.63 -2.69 4.30
C LYS A 12 8.66 -2.63 3.11
N VAL A 13 7.40 -2.29 3.35
CA VAL A 13 6.39 -2.15 2.28
C VAL A 13 6.67 -0.93 1.40
N ILE A 14 7.02 0.21 2.01
CA ILE A 14 7.37 1.43 1.27
C ILE A 14 8.61 1.21 0.39
N GLU A 15 9.68 0.65 0.95
CA GLU A 15 10.92 0.36 0.21
C GLU A 15 10.65 -0.59 -0.97
N TRP A 16 9.80 -1.60 -0.76
CA TRP A 16 9.38 -2.50 -1.83
C TRP A 16 8.60 -1.77 -2.93
N CYS A 17 7.67 -0.87 -2.57
CA CYS A 17 6.92 -0.08 -3.55
C CYS A 17 7.84 0.84 -4.37
N GLU A 18 8.78 1.54 -3.71
CA GLU A 18 9.76 2.41 -4.37
C GLU A 18 10.63 1.61 -5.34
N LYS A 19 11.11 0.44 -4.91
CA LYS A 19 11.89 -0.47 -5.76
C LYS A 19 11.08 -0.94 -6.97
N ARG A 20 9.85 -1.42 -6.79
CA ARG A 20 9.00 -1.89 -7.90
C ARG A 20 8.70 -0.77 -8.90
N LYS A 21 8.44 0.44 -8.43
CA LYS A 21 8.25 1.61 -9.29
C LYS A 21 9.50 1.91 -10.13
N LEU A 22 10.69 1.83 -9.52
CA LEU A 22 11.95 2.07 -10.23
C LEU A 22 12.25 0.98 -11.27
N GLU A 23 11.99 -0.29 -10.93
CA GLU A 23 12.22 -1.43 -11.83
C GLU A 23 11.31 -1.41 -13.07
N GLU A 24 10.02 -1.10 -12.88
CA GLU A 24 9.06 -1.06 -13.98
C GLU A 24 9.17 0.22 -14.83
N GLY A 25 9.71 1.30 -14.26
CA GLY A 25 9.88 2.59 -14.95
C GLY A 25 8.56 3.29 -15.34
N ARG A 26 7.42 2.82 -14.83
CA ARG A 26 6.08 3.35 -15.14
C ARG A 26 5.14 3.23 -13.94
N ALA A 27 4.09 4.06 -13.97
CA ALA A 27 2.99 4.05 -13.02
C ALA A 27 1.68 4.40 -13.75
N PRO A 28 0.51 3.93 -13.27
CA PRO A 28 0.29 3.17 -12.03
C PRO A 28 0.67 1.69 -12.15
N LEU A 29 0.99 1.06 -11.02
CA LEU A 29 1.24 -0.39 -10.92
C LEU A 29 0.24 -1.03 -9.98
N ILE A 30 -0.14 -2.28 -10.27
CA ILE A 30 -0.98 -3.11 -9.40
C ILE A 30 -0.29 -4.45 -9.31
N GLU A 31 0.08 -4.82 -8.09
CA GLU A 31 0.83 -6.03 -7.80
C GLU A 31 0.10 -6.87 -6.77
N MET A 32 0.24 -8.18 -6.88
CA MET A 32 -0.26 -9.10 -5.86
C MET A 32 0.47 -8.82 -4.54
N ASN A 33 -0.27 -8.75 -3.44
CA ASN A 33 0.31 -8.45 -2.13
C ASN A 33 1.30 -9.57 -1.71
N PRO A 34 2.62 -9.29 -1.63
CA PRO A 34 3.60 -10.29 -1.23
C PRO A 34 3.74 -10.41 0.30
N PHE A 35 3.11 -9.51 1.07
CA PHE A 35 3.24 -9.39 2.52
C PHE A 35 2.04 -10.00 3.27
N LYS A 36 1.61 -11.19 2.83
CA LYS A 36 0.50 -11.92 3.45
C LYS A 36 0.79 -12.40 4.88
N ASP A 37 2.07 -12.43 5.25
CA ASP A 37 2.59 -12.74 6.58
C ASP A 37 2.30 -11.62 7.60
N MET A 38 2.31 -10.35 7.17
CA MET A 38 2.03 -9.20 8.04
C MET A 38 0.54 -9.14 8.41
N GLU A 39 0.23 -8.99 9.70
CA GLU A 39 -1.15 -9.09 10.23
C GLU A 39 -2.09 -8.07 9.55
N TRP A 40 -1.63 -6.83 9.36
CA TRP A 40 -2.42 -5.73 8.79
C TRP A 40 -2.56 -5.81 7.25
N LEU A 41 -1.71 -6.59 6.58
CA LEU A 41 -1.77 -6.82 5.12
C LEU A 41 -2.35 -8.18 4.74
N ARG A 42 -2.49 -9.12 5.68
CA ARG A 42 -2.96 -10.49 5.42
C ARG A 42 -4.21 -10.56 4.54
N ASN A 43 -5.18 -9.70 4.84
CA ASN A 43 -6.47 -9.67 4.13
C ASN A 43 -6.45 -8.80 2.87
N LYS A 44 -5.37 -8.05 2.60
CA LYS A 44 -5.27 -7.15 1.45
C LYS A 44 -4.85 -7.91 0.21
N THR A 45 -5.60 -7.80 -0.88
CA THR A 45 -5.38 -8.60 -2.11
C THR A 45 -4.18 -8.11 -2.91
N VAL A 46 -4.10 -6.80 -3.09
CA VAL A 46 -3.13 -6.13 -3.97
C VAL A 46 -2.47 -4.94 -3.30
N ILE A 47 -1.29 -4.57 -3.79
CA ILE A 47 -0.64 -3.29 -3.53
C ILE A 47 -0.67 -2.49 -4.81
N GLN A 48 -1.14 -1.26 -4.72
CA GLN A 48 -1.39 -0.37 -5.85
C GLN A 48 -0.47 0.83 -5.71
N ILE A 49 0.41 1.07 -6.69
CA ILE A 49 1.41 2.13 -6.63
C ILE A 49 0.99 3.26 -7.56
N ASP A 50 0.84 4.47 -7.01
CA ASP A 50 0.44 5.70 -7.70
C ASP A 50 -0.86 5.59 -8.51
N ARG A 51 -1.73 4.66 -8.13
CA ARG A 51 -3.04 4.52 -8.76
C ARG A 51 -3.99 5.61 -8.27
N PRO A 52 -4.80 6.23 -9.13
CA PRO A 52 -5.83 7.16 -8.69
C PRO A 52 -6.75 6.52 -7.65
N ARG A 53 -7.05 7.25 -6.57
CA ARG A 53 -7.85 6.76 -5.43
C ARG A 53 -9.25 6.32 -5.85
N GLU A 54 -9.80 6.98 -6.86
CA GLU A 54 -11.14 6.73 -7.42
C GLU A 54 -11.21 5.41 -8.18
N SER A 55 -10.07 4.98 -8.75
CA SER A 55 -9.97 3.76 -9.56
C SER A 55 -9.30 2.60 -8.82
N SER A 56 -8.90 2.80 -7.56
CA SER A 56 -8.16 1.82 -6.78
C SER A 56 -9.07 0.77 -6.15
N ASP A 57 -8.62 -0.47 -6.11
CA ASP A 57 -9.30 -1.57 -5.43
C ASP A 57 -9.31 -1.32 -3.92
N GLN A 58 -10.51 -1.26 -3.35
CA GLN A 58 -10.77 -1.02 -1.93
C GLN A 58 -10.28 -2.19 -1.03
N ASN A 59 -10.11 -3.39 -1.60
CA ASN A 59 -9.58 -4.56 -0.90
C ASN A 59 -8.04 -4.57 -0.86
N GLY A 60 -7.37 -3.60 -1.49
CA GLY A 60 -5.93 -3.47 -1.51
C GLY A 60 -5.37 -2.43 -0.54
N VAL A 61 -4.08 -2.17 -0.71
CA VAL A 61 -3.38 -1.00 -0.14
C VAL A 61 -2.90 -0.13 -1.29
N LEU A 62 -2.98 1.18 -1.09
CA LEU A 62 -2.52 2.18 -2.04
C LEU A 62 -1.24 2.83 -1.50
N TYR A 63 -0.19 2.84 -2.31
CA TYR A 63 1.03 3.59 -2.06
C TYR A 63 1.05 4.83 -2.96
N ASP A 64 1.29 5.99 -2.35
CA ASP A 64 1.49 7.27 -3.03
C ASP A 64 2.96 7.66 -2.89
N SER A 65 3.69 7.64 -3.99
CA SER A 65 5.12 7.97 -4.01
C SER A 65 5.42 9.46 -3.84
N THR A 66 4.46 10.34 -4.13
CA THR A 66 4.62 11.79 -3.92
C THR A 66 4.63 12.11 -2.43
N LEU A 67 3.73 11.47 -1.69
CA LEU A 67 3.63 11.61 -0.23
C LEU A 67 4.51 10.61 0.53
N ARG A 68 5.07 9.62 -0.18
CA ARG A 68 5.75 8.45 0.39
C ARG A 68 4.92 7.80 1.50
N ALA A 69 3.63 7.65 1.24
CA ALA A 69 2.64 7.26 2.23
C ALA A 69 1.78 6.10 1.74
N LEU A 70 1.40 5.24 2.68
CA LEU A 70 0.46 4.15 2.44
C LEU A 70 -0.94 4.53 2.90
N PHE A 71 -1.92 4.09 2.14
CA PHE A 71 -3.34 4.33 2.38
C PHE A 71 -4.09 3.02 2.35
N GLU A 72 -5.04 2.88 3.27
CA GLU A 72 -6.02 1.81 3.23
C GLU A 72 -7.43 2.39 3.13
N TRP A 73 -8.31 1.64 2.49
CA TRP A 73 -9.73 1.98 2.46
C TRP A 73 -10.39 1.54 3.76
N VAL A 74 -10.97 2.51 4.48
CA VAL A 74 -11.67 2.29 5.74
C VAL A 74 -12.94 3.15 5.74
N ASN A 75 -14.11 2.51 5.90
CA ASN A 75 -15.40 3.19 6.04
C ASN A 75 -15.70 4.21 4.92
N GLY A 76 -15.40 3.89 3.67
CA GLY A 76 -15.72 4.77 2.54
C GLY A 76 -14.70 5.88 2.26
N VAL A 77 -13.55 5.87 2.95
CA VAL A 77 -12.47 6.84 2.74
C VAL A 77 -11.11 6.17 2.70
N TRP A 78 -10.19 6.75 1.92
CA TRP A 78 -8.76 6.39 1.97
C TRP A 78 -8.13 7.04 3.19
N LYS A 79 -7.72 6.21 4.14
CA LYS A 79 -7.06 6.65 5.36
C LYS A 79 -5.57 6.39 5.26
N ARG A 80 -4.80 7.43 5.58
CA ARG A 80 -3.35 7.36 5.68
C ARG A 80 -2.96 6.45 6.85
N ILE A 81 -2.09 5.49 6.57
CA ILE A 81 -1.51 4.56 7.55
C ILE A 81 -0.31 5.23 8.26
N GLU A 82 0.52 5.93 7.48
CA GLU A 82 1.66 6.75 7.92
C GLU A 82 1.84 7.95 7.03
#